data_AF-A0A813ABB4-F1
#
_entry.id   AF-A0A813ABB4-F1
#
_cell.length_a   1.000
_cell.length_b   1.000
_cell.length_c   1.000
_cell.angle_alpha   90.00
_cell.angle_beta   90.00
_cell.angle_gamma   90.00
#
_symmetry.space_group_name_H-M   'P 1'
#
loop_
_entity.id
_entity.type
_entity.pdbx_description
1 polymer ?
#
loop_
_entity_poly.entity_id
_entity_poly.type
_entity_poly.pdbx_seq_one_letter_code
_entity_poly.pdbx_strand_id
1 'polypeptide(L)'
;MKVAEASKEEEKEDKDGKEAQAPHQIIQKKLAVALAVMEPDKVSGSISSIYIGWIGVIGVLRLQFARTITLGEVIGAKVYKPVSKAEPLIESMVAEEYQKWVPTITRWMCKFIAISLAWWIQRVISAVHSAIRGGTIFAEYLVDFLHEKGYLQVEHKETYIDEAIGWSIAVLGFLTQLALGFQLPFLLNLILLPVQILEGFIVWSVGA
;
A
#
# COMPACT_ATOMS: atom_id res chain seq x y z
N MET A 1 -5.57 28.85 21.97
CA MET A 1 -6.55 29.71 22.68
C MET A 1 -7.43 30.47 21.69
N LYS A 2 -6.88 31.26 20.76
CA LYS A 2 -7.65 32.03 19.76
C LYS A 2 -8.61 31.23 18.86
N VAL A 3 -8.26 30.00 18.46
CA VAL A 3 -9.12 29.12 17.62
C VAL A 3 -10.37 28.67 18.37
N ALA A 4 -10.23 28.36 19.66
CA ALA A 4 -11.35 27.95 20.48
C ALA A 4 -12.24 29.14 20.85
N GLU A 5 -11.71 30.36 20.90
CA GLU A 5 -12.49 31.58 21.12
C GLU A 5 -13.29 31.97 19.88
N ALA A 6 -12.65 32.03 18.69
CA ALA A 6 -13.34 32.32 17.44
C ALA A 6 -14.41 31.27 17.10
N SER A 7 -14.12 29.98 17.31
CA SER A 7 -15.10 28.91 17.06
C SER A 7 -16.26 28.90 18.06
N LYS A 8 -16.05 29.37 19.30
CA LYS A 8 -17.10 29.51 20.32
C LYS A 8 -17.96 30.75 20.13
N GLU A 9 -17.42 31.81 19.53
CA GLU A 9 -18.19 33.00 19.13
C GLU A 9 -19.12 32.65 17.96
N GLU A 10 -18.65 31.85 16.99
CA GLU A 10 -19.48 31.34 15.88
C GLU A 10 -20.61 30.39 16.34
N GLU A 11 -20.33 29.47 17.28
CA GLU A 11 -21.36 28.57 17.84
C GLU A 11 -22.45 29.32 18.63
N LYS A 12 -22.15 30.52 19.11
CA LYS A 12 -23.11 31.40 19.79
C LYS A 12 -23.94 32.21 18.79
N GLU A 13 -23.33 32.69 17.71
CA GLU A 13 -24.07 33.38 16.63
C GLU A 13 -25.03 32.45 15.87
N ASP A 14 -24.69 31.17 15.67
CA ASP A 14 -25.57 30.20 15.01
C ASP A 14 -26.78 29.77 15.87
N LYS A 15 -26.74 29.99 17.21
CA LYS A 15 -27.85 29.69 18.12
C LYS A 15 -28.89 30.80 18.21
N ASP A 16 -28.50 32.06 17.96
CA ASP A 16 -29.42 33.21 17.90
C ASP A 16 -29.94 33.41 16.47
N GLY A 17 -30.82 32.50 16.06
CA GLY A 17 -31.86 32.71 15.03
C GLY A 17 -31.46 33.45 13.76
N LYS A 18 -30.77 32.79 12.83
CA LYS A 18 -30.81 33.13 11.40
C LYS A 18 -30.91 31.89 10.52
N GLU A 19 -31.65 32.06 9.43
CA GLU A 19 -32.08 31.07 8.43
C GLU A 19 -30.98 30.08 8.02
N ALA A 20 -31.39 28.83 7.76
CA ALA A 20 -30.53 27.74 7.30
C ALA A 20 -29.76 28.14 6.02
N GLN A 21 -28.51 28.56 6.19
CA GLN A 21 -27.62 28.92 5.08
C GLN A 21 -27.28 27.67 4.28
N ALA A 22 -27.27 27.79 2.94
CA ALA A 22 -26.94 26.68 2.06
C ALA A 22 -25.51 26.14 2.34
N PRO A 23 -25.28 24.81 2.24
CA PRO A 23 -24.04 24.18 2.71
C PRO A 23 -22.75 24.76 2.11
N HIS A 24 -22.82 25.32 0.89
CA HIS A 24 -21.68 25.97 0.24
C HIS A 24 -21.22 27.26 0.94
N GLN A 25 -22.13 28.04 1.52
CA GLN A 25 -21.80 29.31 2.17
C GLN A 25 -21.15 29.09 3.53
N ILE A 26 -21.58 28.03 4.24
CA ILE A 26 -20.99 27.60 5.51
C ILE A 26 -19.55 27.11 5.28
N ILE A 27 -19.32 26.32 4.23
CA ILE A 27 -17.98 25.84 3.87
C ILE A 27 -17.06 27.00 3.51
N GLN A 28 -17.52 27.97 2.71
CA GLN A 28 -16.71 29.14 2.33
C GLN A 28 -16.31 29.99 3.53
N LYS A 29 -17.24 30.24 4.47
CA LYS A 29 -16.96 30.98 5.70
C LYS A 29 -15.94 30.25 6.57
N LYS A 30 -16.13 28.94 6.80
CA LYS A 30 -15.20 28.12 7.60
C LYS A 30 -13.83 28.01 6.94
N LEU A 31 -13.77 27.90 5.62
CA LEU A 31 -12.52 27.90 4.86
C LEU A 31 -11.82 29.28 4.95
N ALA A 32 -12.57 30.38 4.87
CA ALA A 32 -12.03 31.73 5.00
C ALA A 32 -11.45 31.98 6.40
N VAL A 33 -12.14 31.55 7.46
CA VAL A 33 -11.63 31.63 8.84
C VAL A 33 -10.40 30.73 9.02
N ALA A 34 -10.42 29.51 8.48
CA ALA A 34 -9.28 28.61 8.53
C ALA A 34 -8.05 29.19 7.80
N LEU A 35 -8.23 29.76 6.61
CA LEU A 35 -7.16 30.41 5.83
C LEU A 35 -6.65 31.69 6.48
N ALA A 36 -7.50 32.44 7.20
CA ALA A 36 -7.09 33.65 7.92
C ALA A 36 -6.21 33.35 9.15
N VAL A 37 -6.32 32.15 9.71
CA VAL A 37 -5.57 31.74 10.91
C VAL A 37 -4.31 30.94 10.56
N MET A 38 -4.27 30.29 9.39
CA MET A 38 -3.12 29.52 8.95
C MET A 38 -1.97 30.42 8.44
N GLU A 39 -0.74 30.04 8.78
CA GLU A 39 0.44 30.64 8.17
C GLU A 39 0.61 30.09 6.73
N PRO A 40 0.54 30.94 5.68
CA PRO A 40 0.50 30.49 4.29
C PRO A 40 1.78 29.75 3.89
N ASP A 41 2.95 30.17 4.39
CA ASP A 41 4.23 29.54 4.08
C ASP A 41 4.34 28.13 4.69
N LYS A 42 3.82 27.92 5.91
CA LYS A 42 3.81 26.61 6.55
C LYS A 42 2.86 25.64 5.85
N VAL A 43 1.68 26.14 5.44
CA VAL A 43 0.71 25.33 4.69
C VAL A 43 1.25 24.96 3.33
N SER A 44 1.79 25.94 2.58
CA SER A 44 2.42 25.71 1.28
C SER A 44 3.58 24.71 1.37
N GLY A 45 4.45 24.86 2.38
CA GLY A 45 5.55 23.93 2.63
C GLY A 45 5.08 22.50 2.95
N SER A 46 4.00 22.37 3.71
CA SER A 46 3.40 21.07 4.06
C SER A 46 2.70 20.41 2.86
N ILE A 47 2.01 21.17 2.02
CA ILE A 47 1.42 20.67 0.78
C ILE A 47 2.52 20.21 -0.18
N SER A 48 3.60 20.98 -0.28
CA SER A 48 4.76 20.65 -1.12
C SER A 48 5.43 19.36 -0.65
N SER A 49 5.63 19.16 0.65
CA SER A 49 6.23 17.92 1.18
C SER A 49 5.34 16.70 0.93
N ILE A 50 4.02 16.83 1.06
CA ILE A 50 3.06 15.78 0.70
C ILE A 50 3.16 15.46 -0.81
N TYR A 51 3.20 16.48 -1.67
CA TYR A 51 3.31 16.30 -3.11
C TYR A 51 4.64 15.65 -3.53
N ILE A 52 5.75 16.05 -2.93
CA ILE A 52 7.07 15.43 -3.18
C ILE A 52 7.05 13.97 -2.74
N GLY A 53 6.50 13.69 -1.56
CA GLY A 53 6.33 12.30 -1.09
C GLY A 53 5.49 11.47 -2.06
N TRP A 54 4.38 12.03 -2.54
CA TRP A 54 3.51 11.42 -3.53
C TRP A 54 4.22 11.07 -4.84
N ILE A 55 4.91 12.04 -5.45
CA ILE A 55 5.68 11.82 -6.69
C ILE A 55 6.82 10.83 -6.48
N GLY A 56 7.46 10.86 -5.30
CA GLY A 56 8.47 9.88 -4.91
C GLY A 56 7.91 8.45 -4.92
N VAL A 57 6.74 8.23 -4.32
CA VAL A 57 6.06 6.93 -4.31
C VAL A 57 5.73 6.47 -5.73
N ILE A 58 5.15 7.35 -6.57
CA ILE A 58 4.86 7.02 -7.98
C ILE A 58 6.13 6.63 -8.73
N GLY A 59 7.22 7.39 -8.55
CA GLY A 59 8.50 7.11 -9.19
C GLY A 59 9.05 5.74 -8.81
N VAL A 60 9.02 5.39 -7.52
CA VAL A 60 9.46 4.09 -7.02
C VAL A 60 8.59 2.96 -7.57
N LEU A 61 7.27 3.13 -7.58
CA LEU A 61 6.34 2.11 -8.10
C LEU A 61 6.55 1.85 -9.60
N ARG A 62 6.69 2.91 -10.40
CA ARG A 62 6.99 2.78 -11.84
C ARG A 62 8.33 2.11 -12.08
N LEU A 63 9.36 2.44 -11.31
CA LEU A 63 10.67 1.80 -11.40
C LEU A 63 10.59 0.31 -11.03
N GLN A 64 9.88 -0.04 -9.95
CA GLN A 64 9.68 -1.44 -9.56
C GLN A 64 8.93 -2.22 -10.65
N PHE A 65 7.88 -1.63 -11.23
CA PHE A 65 7.10 -2.23 -12.32
C PHE A 65 7.98 -2.50 -13.55
N ALA A 66 8.76 -1.49 -13.99
CA ALA A 66 9.68 -1.62 -15.11
C ALA A 66 10.76 -2.69 -14.85
N ARG A 67 11.32 -2.73 -13.63
CA ARG A 67 12.30 -3.73 -13.23
C ARG A 67 11.72 -5.14 -13.27
N THR A 68 10.51 -5.34 -12.76
CA THR A 68 9.84 -6.65 -12.75
C THR A 68 9.51 -7.13 -14.16
N ILE A 69 9.02 -6.25 -15.05
CA ILE A 69 8.80 -6.57 -16.47
C ILE A 69 10.10 -7.01 -17.13
N THR A 70 11.16 -6.22 -16.96
CA THR A 70 12.46 -6.51 -17.59
C THR A 70 13.02 -7.85 -17.10
N LEU A 71 12.92 -8.12 -15.80
CA LEU A 71 13.36 -9.39 -15.22
C LEU A 71 12.51 -10.56 -15.72
N GLY A 72 11.19 -10.40 -15.79
CA GLY A 72 10.26 -11.39 -16.33
C GLY A 72 10.49 -11.67 -17.83
N GLU A 73 10.81 -10.63 -18.62
CA GLU A 73 11.16 -10.75 -20.03
C GLU A 73 12.42 -11.59 -20.22
N VAL A 74 13.48 -11.29 -19.46
CA VAL A 74 14.76 -12.01 -19.53
C VAL A 74 14.60 -13.46 -19.08
N ILE A 75 13.85 -13.72 -18.01
CA ILE A 75 13.55 -15.08 -17.55
C ILE A 75 12.73 -15.83 -18.60
N GLY A 76 11.66 -15.22 -19.10
CA GLY A 76 10.77 -15.82 -20.10
C GLY A 76 11.50 -16.15 -21.41
N ALA A 77 12.42 -15.28 -21.85
CA ALA A 77 13.25 -15.53 -23.03
C ALA A 77 14.19 -16.72 -22.83
N LYS A 78 14.73 -16.93 -21.61
CA LYS A 78 15.56 -18.11 -21.30
C LYS A 78 14.72 -19.38 -21.19
N VAL A 79 13.52 -19.30 -20.60
CA VAL A 79 12.56 -20.41 -20.48
C VAL A 79 11.98 -20.82 -21.84
N TYR A 80 11.94 -19.93 -22.82
CA TYR A 80 11.48 -20.27 -24.17
C TYR A 80 12.35 -21.35 -24.84
N LYS A 81 13.69 -21.38 -24.63
CA LYS A 81 14.59 -22.36 -25.27
C LYS A 81 14.27 -23.84 -24.97
N PRO A 82 13.99 -24.25 -23.72
CA PRO A 82 13.53 -25.62 -23.46
C PRO A 82 12.10 -25.86 -23.93
N VAL A 83 11.22 -24.85 -23.86
CA VAL A 83 9.81 -24.98 -24.27
C VAL A 83 9.66 -25.09 -25.79
N SER A 84 10.52 -24.43 -26.56
CA SER A 84 10.49 -24.48 -28.02
C SER A 84 10.80 -25.88 -28.56
N LYS A 85 11.47 -26.73 -27.78
CA LYS A 85 11.67 -28.15 -28.13
C LYS A 85 10.36 -28.96 -28.12
N ALA A 86 9.33 -28.47 -27.45
CA ALA A 86 7.99 -29.06 -27.40
C ALA A 86 7.02 -28.45 -28.44
N GLU A 87 7.43 -27.43 -29.19
CA GLU A 87 6.64 -26.84 -30.28
C GLU A 87 6.12 -27.85 -31.34
N PRO A 88 6.89 -28.87 -31.80
CA PRO A 88 6.38 -29.79 -32.82
C PRO A 88 5.21 -30.66 -32.34
N LEU A 89 5.10 -30.92 -31.02
CA LEU A 89 3.94 -31.60 -30.44
C LEU A 89 2.69 -30.71 -30.53
N ILE A 90 2.84 -29.41 -30.31
CA ILE A 90 1.75 -28.43 -30.36
C ILE A 90 1.29 -28.22 -31.80
N GLU A 91 2.22 -28.18 -32.76
CA GLU A 91 1.92 -28.03 -34.19
C GLU A 91 1.07 -29.20 -34.73
N SER A 92 1.29 -30.42 -34.23
CA SER A 92 0.50 -31.60 -34.62
C SER A 92 -0.96 -31.59 -34.15
N MET A 93 -1.30 -30.75 -33.15
CA MET A 93 -2.65 -30.63 -32.60
C MET A 93 -3.44 -29.46 -33.18
N VAL A 94 -2.80 -28.63 -34.01
CA VAL A 94 -3.34 -27.37 -34.54
C VAL A 94 -3.47 -27.46 -36.06
N ALA A 95 -4.58 -26.93 -36.61
CA ALA A 95 -4.79 -26.90 -38.07
C ALA A 95 -3.67 -26.12 -38.79
N GLU A 96 -3.27 -26.58 -39.99
CA GLU A 96 -2.14 -26.05 -40.76
C GLU A 96 -2.14 -24.51 -40.91
N GLU A 97 -3.32 -23.89 -41.01
CA GLU A 97 -3.47 -22.44 -41.16
C GLU A 97 -2.94 -21.63 -39.95
N TYR A 98 -2.94 -22.23 -38.76
CA TYR A 98 -2.56 -21.57 -37.50
C TYR A 98 -1.17 -21.97 -36.99
N GLN A 99 -0.52 -22.97 -37.58
CA GLN A 99 0.81 -23.45 -37.15
C GLN A 99 1.86 -22.33 -37.14
N LYS A 100 1.76 -21.35 -38.06
CA LYS A 100 2.62 -20.16 -38.10
C LYS A 100 2.60 -19.30 -36.82
N TRP A 101 1.51 -19.34 -36.05
CA TRP A 101 1.37 -18.56 -34.82
C TRP A 101 1.88 -19.31 -33.58
N VAL A 102 2.08 -20.62 -33.66
CA VAL A 102 2.52 -21.47 -32.53
C VAL A 102 3.81 -20.97 -31.88
N PRO A 103 4.91 -20.70 -32.60
CA PRO A 103 6.15 -20.22 -31.96
C PRO A 103 5.99 -18.81 -31.37
N THR A 104 5.18 -17.96 -32.01
CA THR A 104 4.89 -16.61 -31.51
C THR A 104 4.10 -16.67 -30.21
N ILE A 105 2.99 -17.40 -30.18
CA ILE A 105 2.13 -17.53 -29.00
C ILE A 105 2.91 -18.20 -27.86
N THR A 106 3.65 -19.27 -28.14
CA THR A 106 4.46 -19.97 -27.14
C THR A 106 5.47 -19.04 -26.49
N ARG A 107 6.13 -18.18 -27.28
CA ARG A 107 7.06 -17.17 -26.75
C ARG A 107 6.35 -16.14 -25.86
N TRP A 108 5.22 -15.60 -26.31
CA TRP A 108 4.45 -14.63 -25.52
C TRP A 108 3.89 -15.24 -24.22
N MET A 109 3.43 -16.50 -24.27
CA MET A 109 2.96 -17.24 -23.10
C MET A 109 4.10 -17.47 -22.09
N CYS A 110 5.28 -17.88 -22.55
CA CYS A 110 6.45 -18.02 -21.68
C CYS A 110 6.82 -16.70 -20.99
N LYS A 111 6.79 -15.58 -21.74
CA LYS A 111 7.03 -14.25 -21.15
C LYS A 111 5.95 -13.87 -20.13
N PHE A 112 4.68 -14.09 -20.45
CA PHE A 112 3.57 -13.77 -19.56
C PHE A 112 3.61 -14.59 -18.26
N ILE A 113 3.90 -15.89 -18.35
CA ILE A 113 4.06 -16.76 -17.17
C ILE A 113 5.25 -16.31 -16.32
N ALA A 114 6.40 -16.01 -16.95
CA ALA A 114 7.58 -15.54 -16.24
C ALA A 114 7.33 -14.20 -15.52
N ILE A 115 6.64 -13.28 -16.21
CA ILE A 115 6.14 -12.02 -15.64
C ILE A 115 5.23 -12.33 -14.44
N SER A 116 4.15 -13.09 -14.63
CA SER A 116 3.20 -13.41 -13.56
C SER A 116 3.89 -14.02 -12.32
N LEU A 117 4.83 -14.95 -12.52
CA LEU A 117 5.62 -15.54 -11.45
C LEU A 117 6.53 -14.52 -10.75
N ALA A 118 7.17 -13.62 -11.50
CA ALA A 118 7.98 -12.55 -10.93
C ALA A 118 7.15 -11.63 -10.04
N TRP A 119 5.93 -11.28 -10.46
CA TRP A 119 4.99 -10.51 -9.64
C TRP A 119 4.55 -11.26 -8.38
N TRP A 120 4.33 -12.58 -8.49
CA TRP A 120 3.98 -13.40 -7.34
C TRP A 120 5.13 -13.44 -6.31
N ILE A 121 6.36 -13.68 -6.76
CA ILE A 121 7.55 -13.65 -5.88
C ILE A 121 7.71 -12.27 -5.23
N GLN A 122 7.57 -11.19 -6.01
CA GLN A 122 7.64 -9.82 -5.49
C GLN A 122 6.59 -9.59 -4.39
N ARG A 123 5.37 -10.09 -4.58
CA ARG A 123 4.30 -10.00 -3.57
C ARG A 123 4.65 -10.75 -2.29
N VAL A 124 5.24 -11.93 -2.40
CA VAL A 124 5.72 -12.71 -1.24
C VAL A 124 6.79 -11.94 -0.48
N ILE A 125 7.78 -11.35 -1.17
CA ILE A 125 8.84 -10.55 -0.54
C ILE A 125 8.24 -9.35 0.21
N SER A 126 7.31 -8.62 -0.43
CA SER A 126 6.62 -7.50 0.21
C SER A 126 5.84 -7.92 1.45
N ALA A 127 5.16 -9.07 1.41
CA ALA A 127 4.42 -9.60 2.55
C ALA A 127 5.35 -9.96 3.72
N VAL A 128 6.47 -10.66 3.45
CA VAL A 128 7.48 -10.96 4.48
C VAL A 128 7.99 -9.67 5.12
N HIS A 129 8.37 -8.67 4.32
CA HIS A 129 8.87 -7.40 4.82
C HIS A 129 7.83 -6.66 5.68
N SER A 130 6.58 -6.60 5.22
CA SER A 130 5.50 -5.97 5.98
C SER A 130 5.17 -6.73 7.26
N ALA A 131 5.24 -8.07 7.26
CA ALA A 131 5.01 -8.89 8.45
C ALA A 131 6.11 -8.70 9.50
N ILE A 132 7.39 -8.68 9.08
CA ILE A 132 8.52 -8.41 9.98
C ILE A 132 8.37 -7.02 10.60
N ARG A 133 8.15 -5.99 9.77
CA ARG A 133 8.05 -4.60 10.26
C ARG A 133 6.82 -4.37 11.13
N GLY A 134 5.69 -5.00 10.80
CA GLY A 134 4.50 -4.96 11.64
C GLY A 134 4.70 -5.68 12.97
N GLY A 135 5.38 -6.84 12.94
CA GLY A 135 5.70 -7.64 14.13
C GLY A 135 6.63 -6.90 15.09
N THR A 136 7.70 -6.27 14.59
CA THR A 136 8.64 -5.51 15.44
C THR A 136 7.95 -4.32 16.11
N ILE A 137 7.19 -3.54 15.34
CA ILE A 137 6.44 -2.39 15.87
C ILE A 137 5.44 -2.84 16.93
N PHE A 138 4.71 -3.92 16.65
CA PHE A 138 3.76 -4.46 17.63
C PHE A 138 4.45 -4.92 18.91
N ALA A 139 5.61 -5.57 18.80
CA ALA A 139 6.35 -6.04 19.97
C ALA A 139 6.88 -4.88 20.83
N GLU A 140 7.45 -3.85 20.21
CA GLU A 140 7.90 -2.63 20.89
C GLU A 140 6.77 -1.99 21.70
N TYR A 141 5.62 -1.72 21.05
CA TYR A 141 4.47 -1.11 21.73
C TYR A 141 3.81 -2.02 22.76
N LEU A 142 3.81 -3.34 22.54
CA LEU A 142 3.27 -4.29 23.52
C LEU A 142 4.12 -4.28 24.79
N VAL A 143 5.45 -4.32 24.66
CA VAL A 143 6.37 -4.27 25.81
C VAL A 143 6.23 -2.96 26.57
N ASP A 144 6.16 -1.82 25.86
CA ASP A 144 5.91 -0.51 26.48
C ASP A 144 4.59 -0.48 27.25
N PHE A 145 3.51 -0.99 26.65
CA PHE A 145 2.20 -1.04 27.30
C PHE A 145 2.20 -1.93 28.57
N LEU A 146 2.88 -3.08 28.54
CA LEU A 146 2.98 -3.94 29.72
C LEU A 146 3.87 -3.34 30.82
N HIS A 147 4.88 -2.57 30.44
CA HIS A 147 5.74 -1.85 31.38
C HIS A 147 4.97 -0.73 32.08
N GLU A 148 4.20 0.08 31.34
CA GLU A 148 3.34 1.12 31.91
C GLU A 148 2.29 0.58 32.90
N LYS A 149 1.81 -0.66 32.67
CA LYS A 149 0.86 -1.35 33.56
C LYS A 149 1.51 -2.02 34.75
N GLY A 150 2.85 -2.00 34.87
CA GLY A 150 3.60 -2.60 35.97
C GLY A 150 3.66 -4.13 35.95
N TYR A 151 3.26 -4.77 34.85
CA TYR A 151 3.33 -6.23 34.68
C TYR A 151 4.74 -6.70 34.33
N LEU A 152 5.56 -5.82 33.73
CA LEU A 152 6.96 -6.07 33.42
C LEU A 152 7.80 -4.95 34.03
N GLN A 153 8.72 -5.30 34.94
CA GLN A 153 9.75 -4.38 35.47
C GLN A 153 11.10 -4.56 34.76
N VAL A 154 11.06 -4.98 33.49
CA VAL A 154 12.26 -5.35 32.74
C VAL A 154 12.63 -4.19 31.83
N GLU A 155 13.85 -3.69 32.00
CA GLU A 155 14.37 -2.54 31.27
C GLU A 155 14.56 -2.87 29.78
N HIS A 156 14.05 -1.98 28.94
CA HIS A 156 13.79 -2.10 27.48
C HIS A 156 15.01 -2.43 26.59
N LYS A 157 16.20 -2.67 27.16
CA LYS A 157 17.46 -2.75 26.42
C LYS A 157 18.26 -4.05 26.55
N GLU A 158 17.90 -4.95 27.47
CA GLU A 158 18.70 -6.16 27.70
C GLU A 158 17.98 -7.48 27.36
N THR A 159 16.69 -7.43 27.01
CA THR A 159 15.88 -8.65 27.01
C THR A 159 15.34 -8.95 25.62
N TYR A 160 15.83 -10.05 25.02
CA TYR A 160 15.40 -10.68 23.75
C TYR A 160 13.90 -11.02 23.62
N ILE A 161 13.06 -10.61 24.57
CA ILE A 161 11.63 -10.91 24.61
C ILE A 161 10.89 -10.11 23.53
N ASP A 162 11.23 -8.84 23.33
CA ASP A 162 10.65 -8.00 22.27
C ASP A 162 10.96 -8.58 20.88
N GLU A 163 12.19 -9.02 20.67
CA GLU A 163 12.63 -9.64 19.42
C GLU A 163 11.94 -11.00 19.21
N ALA A 164 11.87 -11.85 20.24
CA ALA A 164 11.18 -13.14 20.15
C ALA A 164 9.68 -12.99 19.87
N ILE A 165 9.02 -12.03 20.52
CA ILE A 165 7.61 -11.70 20.27
C ILE A 165 7.45 -11.15 18.86
N GLY A 166 8.31 -10.23 18.44
CA GLY A 166 8.28 -9.60 17.12
C GLY A 166 8.41 -10.61 16.00
N TRP A 167 9.38 -11.53 16.09
CA TRP A 167 9.55 -12.61 15.11
C TRP A 167 8.40 -13.61 15.13
N SER A 168 7.88 -13.96 16.31
CA SER A 168 6.73 -14.87 16.43
C SER A 168 5.49 -14.29 15.74
N ILE A 169 5.23 -13.01 15.97
CA ILE A 169 4.10 -12.29 15.38
C ILE A 169 4.32 -12.05 13.89
N ALA A 170 5.57 -11.79 13.45
CA ALA A 170 5.90 -11.69 12.04
C ALA A 170 5.63 -13.01 11.30
N VAL A 171 6.01 -14.16 11.87
CA VAL A 171 5.73 -15.48 11.28
C VAL A 171 4.22 -15.73 11.21
N LEU A 172 3.48 -15.45 12.28
CA LEU A 172 2.01 -15.57 12.29
C LEU A 172 1.36 -14.63 11.27
N GLY A 173 1.83 -13.38 11.17
CA GLY A 173 1.37 -12.39 10.19
C GLY A 173 1.62 -12.85 8.76
N PHE A 174 2.79 -13.39 8.47
CA PHE A 174 3.12 -13.92 7.14
C PHE A 174 2.30 -15.17 6.79
N LEU A 175 2.14 -16.10 7.72
CA LEU A 175 1.34 -17.31 7.52
C LEU A 175 -0.14 -16.98 7.30
N THR A 176 -0.69 -16.01 8.03
CA THR A 176 -2.06 -15.54 7.83
C THR A 176 -2.23 -14.83 6.48
N GLN A 177 -1.24 -14.03 6.05
CA GLN A 177 -1.21 -13.43 4.70
C GLN A 177 -1.19 -14.50 3.59
N LEU A 178 -0.41 -15.58 3.75
CA LEU A 178 -0.39 -16.70 2.81
C LEU A 178 -1.71 -17.48 2.81
N ALA A 179 -2.25 -17.80 3.98
CA ALA A 179 -3.49 -18.57 4.13
C ALA A 179 -4.69 -17.83 3.54
N LEU A 180 -4.72 -16.50 3.65
CA LEU A 180 -5.77 -15.64 3.10
C LEU A 180 -5.50 -15.20 1.65
N GLY A 181 -4.45 -15.70 1.01
CA GLY A 181 -4.12 -15.38 -0.39
C GLY A 181 -3.84 -13.89 -0.63
N PHE A 182 -3.30 -13.19 0.37
CA PHE A 182 -3.07 -11.74 0.38
C PHE A 182 -4.34 -10.88 0.30
N GLN A 183 -5.51 -11.46 0.58
CA GLN A 183 -6.75 -10.71 0.69
C GLN A 183 -7.00 -10.27 2.14
N LEU A 184 -7.51 -9.06 2.30
CA LEU A 184 -7.92 -8.53 3.61
C LEU A 184 -9.28 -9.12 4.00
N PRO A 185 -9.41 -9.75 5.18
CA PRO A 185 -10.70 -10.20 5.66
C PRO A 185 -11.57 -8.98 5.97
N PHE A 186 -12.89 -9.14 5.83
CA PHE A 186 -13.84 -8.02 5.80
C PHE A 186 -13.74 -7.06 7.01
N LEU A 187 -13.38 -7.57 8.20
CA LEU A 187 -13.23 -6.74 9.40
C LEU A 187 -12.00 -5.82 9.36
N LEU A 188 -10.88 -6.30 8.80
CA LEU A 188 -9.69 -5.49 8.61
C LEU A 188 -9.89 -4.44 7.51
N ASN A 189 -10.75 -4.72 6.53
CA ASN A 189 -11.17 -3.77 5.49
C ASN A 189 -11.78 -2.49 6.09
N LEU A 190 -12.63 -2.63 7.11
CA LEU A 190 -13.29 -1.49 7.76
C LEU A 190 -12.33 -0.65 8.61
N ILE A 191 -11.39 -1.28 9.31
CA ILE A 191 -10.40 -0.58 10.14
C ILE A 191 -9.38 0.16 9.25
N LEU A 192 -8.99 -0.44 8.14
CA LEU A 192 -7.97 0.09 7.23
C LEU A 192 -8.55 0.91 6.08
N LEU A 193 -9.85 1.22 6.09
CA LEU A 193 -10.54 2.02 5.07
C LEU A 193 -9.79 3.29 4.63
N PRO A 194 -9.25 4.15 5.53
CA PRO A 194 -8.50 5.33 5.09
C PRO A 194 -7.23 4.97 4.29
N VAL A 195 -6.54 3.90 4.66
CA VAL A 195 -5.36 3.39 3.95
C VAL A 195 -5.75 2.81 2.59
N GLN A 196 -6.92 2.18 2.50
CA GLN A 196 -7.40 1.60 1.24
C GLN A 196 -7.82 2.65 0.22
N ILE A 197 -8.40 3.76 0.67
CA ILE A 197 -8.69 4.90 -0.20
C ILE A 197 -7.37 5.45 -0.77
N LEU A 198 -6.34 5.56 0.07
CA LEU A 198 -5.01 6.00 -0.35
C LEU A 198 -4.39 5.01 -1.35
N GLU A 199 -4.44 3.71 -1.07
CA GLU A 199 -3.95 2.67 -1.98
C GLU A 199 -4.67 2.70 -3.33
N GLY A 200 -6.01 2.80 -3.32
CA GLY A 200 -6.82 2.94 -4.53
C GLY A 200 -6.43 4.17 -5.34
N PHE A 201 -6.19 5.30 -4.68
CA PHE A 201 -5.73 6.53 -5.33
C PHE A 201 -4.33 6.38 -5.94
N ILE A 202 -3.41 5.69 -5.25
CA ILE A 202 -2.07 5.37 -5.77
C ILE A 202 -2.15 4.47 -7.00
N VAL A 203 -2.92 3.38 -6.92
CA VAL A 203 -3.09 2.43 -8.02
C VAL A 203 -3.70 3.11 -9.24
N TRP A 204 -4.74 3.93 -9.04
CA TRP A 204 -5.33 4.73 -10.11
C TRP A 204 -4.30 5.67 -10.75
N SER A 205 -3.50 6.36 -9.95
CA SER A 205 -2.52 7.34 -10.43
C SER A 205 -1.28 6.73 -11.09
N VAL A 206 -0.95 5.48 -10.77
CA VAL A 206 0.09 4.73 -11.50
C VAL A 206 -0.44 4.21 -12.84
N GLY A 207 -1.74 3.87 -12.91
CA GLY A 207 -2.42 3.41 -14.12
C GLY A 207 -2.85 4.52 -15.09
N ALA A 208 -2.95 5.77 -14.62
CA ALA A 208 -3.15 6.98 -15.42
C ALA A 208 -1.82 7.51 -16.00
#